data_AF-J9BCD3-F1
#
_entry.id   AF-J9BCD3-F1
#
_cell.length_a   1.000
_cell.length_b   1.000
_cell.length_c   1.000
_cell.angle_alpha   90.00
_cell.angle_beta   90.00
_cell.angle_gamma   90.00
#
_symmetry.space_group_name_H-M   'P 1'
#
loop_
_entity.id
_entity.type
_entity.pdbx_description
1 polymer ?
#
loop_
_entity_poly.entity_id
_entity_poly.type
_entity_poly.pdbx_seq_one_letter_code
_entity_poly.pdbx_strand_id
1 'polypeptide(L)'
;MNQISPICQQHWFYKLIDQRYGKALQSFYSYMGSVLINKRACGMCSYKQSCGYGGAKKCNLSPFEIRGGRSFIPFYVSERICKQKDLLGVDQMDSCQVDYDKLSLNGEECKLWPADEVDLSQVEPVFQKEIRSLKWYEINRVKKRRHEKVCRCCCFPFRPNPKTYRCEHIPNAPMAPGLQTK
;
A
#
# COMPACT_ATOMS: atom_id res chain seq x y z
N MET A 1 1.63 9.35 9.44
CA MET A 1 0.43 10.16 9.11
C MET A 1 0.67 11.37 8.21
N ASN A 2 1.90 11.87 8.08
CA ASN A 2 2.23 13.06 7.27
C ASN A 2 1.86 12.96 5.77
N GLN A 3 1.52 11.77 5.27
CA GLN A 3 1.06 11.54 3.90
C GLN A 3 -0.42 11.92 3.67
N ILE A 4 -1.19 12.10 4.74
CA ILE A 4 -2.60 12.53 4.70
C ILE A 4 -2.64 14.06 4.76
N SER A 5 -3.56 14.71 4.03
CA SER A 5 -3.67 16.18 4.08
C SER A 5 -3.95 16.69 5.50
N PRO A 6 -3.48 17.90 5.88
CA PRO A 6 -3.72 18.45 7.22
C PRO A 6 -5.20 18.47 7.63
N ILE A 7 -6.09 18.74 6.67
CA ILE A 7 -7.54 18.72 6.89
C ILE A 7 -8.02 17.33 7.31
N CYS A 8 -7.55 16.29 6.62
CA CYS A 8 -7.93 14.91 6.92
C CYS A 8 -7.29 14.44 8.24
N GLN A 9 -6.06 14.83 8.55
CA GLN A 9 -5.42 14.52 9.83
C GLN A 9 -6.18 15.08 11.03
N GLN A 10 -6.90 16.20 10.87
CA GLN A 10 -7.71 16.77 11.95
C GLN A 10 -8.97 15.96 12.27
N HIS A 11 -9.40 15.10 11.35
CA HIS A 11 -10.61 14.29 11.51
C HIS A 11 -10.44 13.24 12.62
N TRP A 12 -11.48 13.04 13.42
CA TRP A 12 -11.46 12.17 14.59
C TRP A 12 -11.04 10.74 14.25
N PHE A 13 -11.44 10.21 13.09
CA PHE A 13 -11.04 8.87 12.64
C PHE A 13 -9.53 8.75 12.46
N TYR A 14 -8.90 9.67 11.72
CA TYR A 14 -7.46 9.61 11.49
C TYR A 14 -6.67 9.92 12.76
N LYS A 15 -7.17 10.80 13.64
CA LYS A 15 -6.62 10.97 14.99
C LYS A 15 -6.69 9.67 15.80
N LEU A 16 -7.82 8.97 15.76
CA LEU A 16 -7.99 7.70 16.46
C LEU A 16 -7.05 6.63 15.92
N ILE A 17 -6.91 6.52 14.60
CA ILE A 17 -5.98 5.59 13.96
C ILE A 17 -4.53 5.92 14.33
N ASP A 18 -4.14 7.19 14.30
CA ASP A 18 -2.78 7.61 14.70
C ASP A 18 -2.52 7.32 16.18
N GLN A 19 -3.48 7.65 17.05
CA GLN A 19 -3.36 7.40 18.49
C GLN A 19 -3.28 5.91 18.83
N ARG A 20 -4.08 5.06 18.16
CA ARG A 20 -4.11 3.62 18.44
C ARG A 20 -3.02 2.85 17.74
N TYR A 21 -2.75 3.13 16.47
CA TYR A 21 -1.93 2.31 15.58
C TYR A 21 -0.74 3.05 14.96
N GLY A 22 -0.50 4.32 15.33
CA GLY A 22 0.52 5.16 14.72
C GLY A 22 1.94 4.60 14.80
N LYS A 23 2.31 3.94 15.92
CA LYS A 23 3.65 3.32 16.04
C LYS A 23 3.78 2.09 15.14
N ALA A 24 2.74 1.26 15.07
CA ALA A 24 2.72 0.10 14.17
C ALA A 24 2.80 0.52 12.70
N LEU A 25 2.03 1.54 12.31
CA LEU A 25 2.11 2.13 10.97
C LEU A 25 3.51 2.69 10.68
N GLN A 26 4.09 3.43 11.62
CA GLN A 26 5.42 4.00 11.46
C GLN A 26 6.51 2.92 11.38
N SER A 27 6.41 1.85 12.18
CA SER A 27 7.29 0.69 12.10
C SER A 27 7.22 0.05 10.70
N PHE A 28 6.01 -0.20 10.20
CA PHE A 28 5.80 -0.73 8.85
C PHE A 28 6.43 0.16 7.76
N TYR A 29 6.16 1.47 7.78
CA TYR A 29 6.75 2.38 6.78
C TYR A 29 8.26 2.48 6.88
N SER A 30 8.81 2.38 8.10
CA SER A 30 10.27 2.43 8.32
C SER A 30 10.94 1.17 7.77
N TYR A 31 10.34 0.00 8.00
CA TYR A 31 10.76 -1.26 7.40
C TYR A 31 10.71 -1.19 5.87
N MET A 32 9.57 -0.81 5.28
CA MET A 32 9.44 -0.71 3.82
C MET A 32 10.45 0.28 3.21
N GLY A 33 10.70 1.40 3.90
CA GLY A 33 11.72 2.37 3.49
C GLY A 33 13.16 1.87 3.62
N SER A 34 13.42 0.92 4.53
CA SER A 34 14.76 0.36 4.76
C SER A 34 15.12 -0.73 3.75
N VAL A 35 14.14 -1.50 3.27
CA VAL A 35 14.35 -2.62 2.33
C VAL A 35 14.33 -2.19 0.86
N LEU A 36 13.75 -1.03 0.53
CA LEU A 36 13.77 -0.48 -0.82
C LEU A 36 15.14 0.11 -1.15
N ILE A 37 15.76 -0.39 -2.23
CA ILE A 37 17.05 0.13 -2.71
C ILE A 37 16.89 1.55 -3.28
N ASN A 38 15.75 1.82 -3.92
CA ASN A 38 15.46 3.12 -4.52
C ASN A 38 14.21 3.74 -3.88
N LYS A 39 14.29 5.03 -3.54
CA LYS A 39 13.21 5.81 -2.94
C LYS A 39 12.23 6.42 -3.97
N ARG A 40 12.51 6.30 -5.28
CA ARG A 40 11.59 6.74 -6.33
C ARG A 40 10.33 5.88 -6.34
N ALA A 41 9.19 6.47 -6.71
CA ALA A 41 7.94 5.73 -6.87
C ALA A 41 8.12 4.59 -7.90
N CYS A 42 7.65 3.40 -7.55
CA CYS A 42 7.81 2.17 -8.33
C CYS A 42 6.71 1.17 -7.98
N GLY A 43 6.69 0.05 -8.69
CA GLY A 43 5.93 -1.13 -8.31
C GLY A 43 4.42 -0.97 -8.45
N MET A 44 3.91 0.12 -9.04
CA MET A 44 2.48 0.46 -8.98
C MET A 44 1.94 0.53 -7.53
N CYS A 45 2.81 0.89 -6.59
CA CYS A 45 2.51 0.92 -5.14
C CYS A 45 2.07 2.29 -4.63
N SER A 46 2.20 3.35 -5.43
CA SER A 46 1.83 4.71 -5.02
C SER A 46 0.38 4.98 -5.38
N TYR A 47 -0.44 5.21 -4.36
CA TYR A 47 -1.84 5.57 -4.47
C TYR A 47 -2.10 6.93 -3.83
N LYS A 48 -3.01 7.70 -4.43
CA LYS A 48 -3.60 8.88 -3.80
C LYS A 48 -4.93 8.51 -3.19
N GLN A 49 -5.15 8.98 -1.98
CA GLN A 49 -6.38 8.76 -1.24
C GLN A 49 -7.16 10.08 -1.20
N SER A 50 -8.43 10.02 -1.58
CA SER A 50 -9.38 11.11 -1.37
C SER A 50 -10.26 10.74 -0.18
N CYS A 51 -10.32 11.63 0.80
CA CYS A 51 -11.16 11.45 1.97
C CYS A 51 -12.33 12.43 1.87
N GLY A 52 -13.55 11.91 1.88
CA GLY A 52 -14.76 12.73 1.85
C GLY A 52 -15.37 12.87 3.23
N TYR A 53 -15.88 14.07 3.51
CA TYR A 53 -16.75 14.36 4.65
C TYR A 53 -18.17 14.59 4.13
N GLY A 54 -19.18 14.05 4.80
CA GLY A 54 -20.59 14.28 4.50
C GLY A 54 -20.94 15.77 4.44
N GLY A 55 -21.00 16.32 3.23
CA GLY A 55 -21.49 17.66 2.91
C GLY A 55 -22.66 17.59 1.91
N ALA A 56 -23.16 18.75 1.47
CA ALA A 56 -24.37 18.88 0.63
C ALA A 56 -24.37 18.03 -0.65
N LYS A 57 -23.19 17.59 -1.14
CA LYS A 57 -23.07 16.55 -2.15
C LYS A 57 -23.01 15.18 -1.48
N LYS A 58 -24.18 14.55 -1.32
CA LYS A 58 -24.35 13.15 -0.91
C LYS A 58 -23.74 12.23 -1.98
N CYS A 59 -22.41 12.07 -1.97
CA CYS A 59 -21.79 10.95 -2.67
C CYS A 59 -22.01 9.70 -1.81
N ASN A 60 -23.13 9.04 -2.08
CA ASN A 60 -23.60 7.76 -1.60
C ASN A 60 -23.84 7.67 -0.09
N LEU A 61 -25.13 7.61 0.25
CA LEU A 61 -25.63 7.02 1.49
C LEU A 61 -24.77 5.81 1.82
N SER A 62 -24.20 5.77 3.02
CA SER A 62 -23.63 4.54 3.54
C SER A 62 -24.68 3.42 3.34
N PRO A 63 -24.34 2.25 2.79
CA PRO A 63 -25.28 1.14 2.67
C PRO A 63 -25.84 0.69 4.04
N PHE A 64 -25.29 1.20 5.14
CA PHE A 64 -25.73 1.00 6.51
C PHE A 64 -26.66 2.09 7.05
N GLU A 65 -27.36 2.83 6.18
CA GLU A 65 -28.35 3.81 6.62
C GLU A 65 -29.63 3.10 7.12
N ILE A 66 -29.82 3.06 8.45
CA ILE A 66 -31.12 2.70 9.04
C ILE A 66 -32.08 3.85 8.75
N ARG A 67 -33.20 3.59 8.07
CA ARG A 67 -34.23 4.61 7.81
C ARG A 67 -34.67 5.26 9.13
N GLY A 68 -34.43 6.57 9.27
CA GLY A 68 -34.73 7.33 10.49
C GLY A 68 -33.58 7.44 11.51
N GLY A 69 -32.42 6.83 11.24
CA GLY A 69 -31.22 6.90 12.09
C GLY A 69 -30.13 7.85 11.56
N ARG A 70 -29.11 8.13 12.39
CA ARG A 70 -27.89 8.83 11.94
C ARG A 70 -27.04 7.89 11.08
N SER A 71 -26.49 8.39 9.98
CA SER A 71 -25.52 7.66 9.14
C SER A 71 -24.34 7.21 10.00
N PHE A 72 -24.11 5.90 10.12
CA PHE A 72 -23.16 5.34 11.09
C PHE A 72 -21.70 5.57 10.70
N ILE A 73 -21.40 5.79 9.41
CA ILE A 73 -20.04 6.03 8.91
C ILE A 73 -20.07 7.12 7.83
N PRO A 74 -19.77 8.39 8.17
CA PRO A 74 -19.83 9.52 7.23
C PRO A 74 -18.52 9.72 6.43
N PHE A 75 -17.59 8.76 6.46
CA PHE A 75 -16.30 8.87 5.77
C PHE A 75 -16.15 7.76 4.75
N TYR A 76 -15.62 8.12 3.58
CA TYR A 76 -15.18 7.18 2.56
C TYR A 76 -13.75 7.52 2.14
N VAL A 77 -12.95 6.50 1.91
CA VAL A 77 -11.63 6.60 1.31
C VAL A 77 -11.74 6.09 -0.12
N SER A 78 -11.54 6.99 -1.08
CA SER A 78 -11.40 6.61 -2.48
C SER A 78 -9.93 6.59 -2.84
N GLU A 79 -9.42 5.43 -3.21
CA GLU A 79 -8.06 5.28 -3.68
C GLU A 79 -8.01 5.42 -5.19
N ARG A 80 -6.92 6.00 -5.70
CA ARG A 80 -6.59 6.01 -7.11
C ARG A 80 -5.10 5.83 -7.27
N ILE A 81 -4.68 5.05 -8.25
CA ILE A 81 -3.25 4.94 -8.56
C ILE A 81 -2.67 6.30 -8.99
N CYS A 82 -1.49 6.63 -8.48
CA CYS A 82 -0.80 7.86 -8.87
C CYS A 82 -0.34 7.78 -10.33
N LYS A 83 -0.62 8.83 -11.10
CA LYS A 83 -0.11 9.00 -12.47
C LYS A 83 1.21 9.79 -12.44
N GLN A 84 1.95 9.83 -13.55
CA GLN A 84 3.19 10.62 -13.64
C GLN A 84 3.02 12.07 -13.18
N LYS A 85 1.88 12.71 -13.51
CA LYS A 85 1.57 14.07 -13.04
C LYS A 85 1.44 14.21 -11.52
N ASP A 86 1.05 13.13 -10.83
CA ASP A 86 0.94 13.08 -9.37
C ASP A 86 2.30 12.79 -8.72
N LEU A 87 3.31 12.37 -9.52
CA LEU A 87 4.64 11.90 -9.08
C LEU A 87 5.77 12.71 -9.72
N LEU A 88 5.55 14.00 -10.01
CA LEU A 88 6.56 14.90 -10.59
C LEU A 88 7.22 14.36 -11.87
N GLY A 89 6.45 13.64 -12.71
CA GLY A 89 6.92 13.04 -13.97
C GLY A 89 7.44 11.61 -13.83
N VAL A 90 7.54 11.04 -12.62
CA VAL A 90 8.03 9.68 -12.42
C VAL A 90 6.99 8.65 -12.84
N ASP A 91 7.39 7.71 -13.71
CA ASP A 91 6.63 6.51 -14.05
C ASP A 91 6.87 5.41 -13.00
N GLN A 92 5.82 5.03 -12.25
CA GLN A 92 5.90 3.98 -11.24
C GLN A 92 5.67 2.57 -11.81
N MET A 93 5.57 2.40 -13.13
CA MET A 93 5.41 1.09 -13.79
C MET A 93 6.65 0.20 -13.65
N ASP A 94 7.83 0.77 -13.42
CA ASP A 94 9.02 -0.02 -13.14
C ASP A 94 8.85 -0.76 -11.80
N SER A 95 9.13 -2.06 -11.77
CA SER A 95 9.18 -2.83 -10.52
C SER A 95 10.14 -2.22 -9.50
N CYS A 96 9.75 -2.25 -8.23
CA CYS A 96 10.61 -1.83 -7.15
C CYS A 96 11.78 -2.81 -7.00
N GLN A 97 12.97 -2.30 -6.67
CA GLN A 97 14.11 -3.12 -6.28
C GLN A 97 14.21 -3.12 -4.77
N VAL A 98 14.20 -4.32 -4.20
CA VAL A 98 14.34 -4.54 -2.76
C VAL A 98 15.62 -5.30 -2.49
N ASP A 99 16.23 -4.98 -1.35
CA ASP A 99 17.49 -5.53 -0.88
C ASP A 99 17.34 -7.02 -0.58
N TYR A 100 18.05 -7.86 -1.32
CA TYR A 100 17.95 -9.31 -1.20
C TYR A 100 18.43 -9.81 0.18
N ASP A 101 19.50 -9.23 0.70
CA ASP A 101 20.13 -9.70 1.95
C ASP A 101 19.24 -9.35 3.14
N LYS A 102 18.61 -8.17 3.14
CA LYS A 102 17.62 -7.82 4.18
C LYS A 102 16.41 -8.73 4.16
N LEU A 103 15.92 -9.13 2.98
CA LEU A 103 14.76 -10.02 2.90
C LEU A 103 15.08 -11.47 3.31
N SER A 104 16.35 -11.89 3.21
CA SER A 104 16.76 -13.23 3.64
C SER A 104 16.55 -13.46 5.14
N LEU A 105 16.51 -12.39 5.94
CA LEU A 105 16.23 -12.44 7.38
C LEU A 105 14.79 -12.82 7.71
N ASN A 106 13.85 -12.68 6.77
CA ASN A 106 12.44 -13.01 6.96
C ASN A 106 12.14 -14.53 6.82
N GLY A 107 13.17 -15.36 6.69
CA GLY A 107 13.09 -16.82 6.71
C GLY A 107 12.83 -17.48 5.36
N GLU A 108 12.49 -16.72 4.31
CA GLU A 108 12.28 -17.23 2.95
C GLU A 108 12.91 -16.30 1.90
N GLU A 109 13.30 -16.86 0.75
CA GLU A 109 13.91 -16.10 -0.32
C GLU A 109 12.94 -15.02 -0.86
N CYS A 110 13.39 -13.76 -0.88
CA CYS A 110 12.59 -12.61 -1.32
C CYS A 110 11.27 -12.40 -0.56
N LYS A 111 11.15 -12.86 0.69
CA LYS A 111 9.96 -12.60 1.50
C LYS A 111 9.97 -11.19 2.06
N LEU A 112 9.18 -10.30 1.46
CA LEU A 112 9.05 -8.89 1.89
C LEU A 112 8.06 -8.70 3.06
N TRP A 113 7.15 -9.64 3.26
CA TRP A 113 6.06 -9.62 4.24
C TRP A 113 5.51 -11.04 4.42
N PRO A 114 5.07 -11.42 5.64
CA PRO A 114 5.28 -10.71 6.90
C PRO A 114 6.76 -10.61 7.29
N ALA A 115 7.10 -9.59 8.07
CA ALA A 115 8.44 -9.34 8.59
C ALA A 115 8.37 -9.12 10.10
N ASP A 116 9.22 -9.82 10.85
CA ASP A 116 9.22 -9.74 12.33
C ASP A 116 9.81 -8.45 12.87
N GLU A 117 10.55 -7.71 12.05
CA GLU A 117 11.02 -6.35 12.34
C GLU A 117 9.85 -5.34 12.43
N VAL A 118 8.70 -5.65 11.83
CA VAL A 118 7.52 -4.78 11.91
C VAL A 118 6.78 -5.02 13.23
N ASP A 119 6.84 -4.02 14.08
CA ASP A 119 6.18 -4.00 15.39
C ASP A 119 4.68 -3.79 15.24
N LEU A 120 3.91 -4.84 15.55
CA LEU A 120 2.45 -4.82 15.58
C LEU A 120 1.90 -4.89 17.00
N SER A 121 2.70 -4.61 18.04
CA SER A 121 2.30 -4.71 19.45
C SER A 121 1.09 -3.86 19.83
N GLN A 122 0.88 -2.73 19.15
CA GLN A 122 -0.31 -1.88 19.32
C GLN A 122 -1.58 -2.48 18.73
N VAL A 123 -1.46 -3.45 17.82
CA VAL A 123 -2.58 -4.09 17.16
C VAL A 123 -3.03 -5.29 17.98
N GLU A 124 -4.34 -5.46 18.12
CA GLU A 124 -4.91 -6.57 18.85
C GLU A 124 -4.53 -7.92 18.18
N PRO A 125 -4.18 -8.98 18.94
CA PRO A 125 -3.63 -10.23 18.37
C PRO A 125 -4.46 -10.87 17.25
N VAL A 126 -5.79 -10.76 17.35
CA VAL A 126 -6.72 -11.25 16.30
C VAL A 126 -6.47 -10.54 14.98
N PHE A 127 -6.27 -9.22 14.98
CA PHE A 127 -5.97 -8.46 13.78
C PHE A 127 -4.53 -8.60 13.33
N GLN A 128 -3.57 -8.88 14.21
CA GLN A 128 -2.19 -9.14 13.81
C GLN A 128 -2.09 -10.32 12.86
N LYS A 129 -2.86 -11.39 13.12
CA LYS A 129 -2.90 -12.59 12.25
C LYS A 129 -3.42 -12.23 10.86
N GLU A 130 -4.48 -11.43 10.79
CA GLU A 130 -5.05 -10.97 9.52
C GLU A 130 -4.07 -10.04 8.79
N ILE A 131 -3.42 -9.11 9.49
CA ILE A 131 -2.45 -8.20 8.87
C ILE A 131 -1.27 -8.97 8.27
N ARG A 132 -0.75 -9.98 8.97
CA ARG A 132 0.33 -10.84 8.48
C ARG A 132 -0.08 -11.73 7.30
N SER A 133 -1.37 -12.01 7.11
CA SER A 133 -1.87 -12.81 5.99
C SER A 133 -2.10 -12.01 4.71
N LEU A 134 -2.06 -10.67 4.79
CA LEU A 134 -2.32 -9.80 3.65
C LEU A 134 -1.27 -9.95 2.56
N LYS A 135 -1.74 -10.14 1.32
CA LYS A 135 -0.91 -10.20 0.12
C LYS A 135 -0.94 -8.85 -0.59
N TRP A 136 -0.05 -7.94 -0.21
CA TRP A 136 -0.01 -6.59 -0.79
C TRP A 136 0.81 -6.49 -2.08
N TYR A 137 1.65 -7.47 -2.36
CA TYR A 137 2.57 -7.41 -3.48
C TYR A 137 2.83 -8.81 -4.06
N GLU A 138 3.28 -8.81 -5.30
CA GLU A 138 3.89 -9.94 -5.97
C GLU A 138 5.39 -9.66 -6.12
N ILE A 139 6.22 -10.69 -5.92
CA ILE A 139 7.67 -10.55 -5.91
C ILE A 139 8.32 -11.61 -6.80
N ASN A 140 9.30 -11.21 -7.60
CA ASN A 140 10.11 -12.11 -8.42
C ASN A 140 11.59 -11.93 -8.11
N ARG A 141 12.30 -13.05 -8.06
CA ARG A 141 13.76 -13.05 -8.01
C ARG A 141 14.34 -12.75 -9.38
N VAL A 142 15.30 -11.84 -9.43
CA VAL A 142 16.06 -11.55 -10.65
C VAL A 142 17.56 -11.64 -10.34
N LYS A 143 18.27 -12.44 -11.16
CA LYS A 143 19.74 -12.46 -11.16
C LYS A 143 20.24 -11.37 -12.10
N LYS A 144 21.01 -10.39 -11.60
CA LYS A 144 21.74 -9.46 -12.48
C LYS A 144 22.96 -10.15 -13.11
N ARG A 145 23.43 -9.61 -14.24
CA ARG A 145 24.59 -10.10 -15.04
C ARG A 145 25.94 -10.15 -14.29
N ARG A 146 26.03 -9.68 -13.04
CA ARG A 146 27.28 -9.65 -12.22
C ARG A 146 27.08 -10.27 -10.82
N HIS A 147 26.43 -11.43 -10.72
CA HIS A 147 26.17 -12.16 -9.47
C HIS A 147 25.33 -11.48 -8.37
N GLU A 148 24.99 -10.19 -8.53
CA GLU A 148 24.09 -9.48 -7.62
C GLU A 148 22.66 -10.06 -7.73
N LYS A 149 22.16 -10.63 -6.64
CA LYS A 149 20.76 -11.07 -6.53
C LYS A 149 19.92 -9.89 -6.08
N VAL A 150 18.84 -9.62 -6.78
CA VAL A 150 17.89 -8.55 -6.41
C VAL A 150 16.49 -9.12 -6.49
N CYS A 151 15.66 -8.81 -5.49
CA CYS A 151 14.24 -9.12 -5.56
C CYS A 151 13.50 -7.91 -6.13
N ARG A 152 12.52 -8.16 -6.99
CA ARG A 152 11.70 -7.13 -7.62
C ARG A 152 10.25 -7.32 -7.27
N CYS A 153 9.57 -6.28 -6.84
CA CYS A 153 8.16 -6.36 -6.44
C CYS A 153 7.28 -5.33 -7.14
N CYS A 154 5.99 -5.69 -7.25
CA CYS A 154 4.90 -4.82 -7.66
C CYS A 154 3.74 -5.01 -6.67
N CYS A 155 3.02 -3.95 -6.34
CA CYS A 155 1.86 -4.02 -5.49
C CYS A 155 0.67 -4.65 -6.24
N PHE A 156 -0.14 -5.39 -5.51
CA PHE A 156 -1.39 -5.93 -6.02
C PHE A 156 -2.26 -4.80 -6.59
N PRO A 157 -2.91 -4.98 -7.77
CA PRO A 157 -3.11 -6.21 -8.55
C PRO A 157 -2.06 -6.44 -9.65
N PHE A 158 -0.83 -5.98 -9.48
CA PHE A 158 0.24 -6.13 -10.48
C PHE A 158 1.31 -7.11 -10.03
N ARG A 159 1.96 -7.74 -11.01
CA ARG A 159 3.14 -8.59 -10.82
C ARG A 159 4.33 -8.10 -11.65
N PRO A 160 5.56 -8.27 -11.15
CA PRO A 160 6.75 -7.89 -11.90
C PRO A 160 7.01 -8.86 -13.07
N ASN A 161 7.20 -8.35 -14.28
CA ASN A 161 7.63 -9.19 -15.40
C ASN A 161 9.14 -9.55 -15.25
N PRO A 162 9.51 -10.84 -15.31
CA PRO A 162 10.89 -11.28 -15.06
C PRO A 162 11.88 -10.90 -16.18
N LYS A 163 11.41 -10.48 -17.35
CA LYS A 163 12.24 -10.07 -18.49
C LYS A 163 12.31 -8.55 -18.65
N THR A 164 11.18 -7.86 -18.55
CA THR A 164 11.11 -6.40 -18.76
C THR A 164 11.29 -5.61 -17.48
N TYR A 165 11.12 -6.24 -16.32
CA TYR A 165 11.15 -5.61 -15.00
C TYR A 165 10.09 -4.52 -14.79
N ARG A 166 9.05 -4.50 -15.62
CA ARG A 166 7.86 -3.64 -15.47
C ARG A 166 6.74 -4.41 -14.78
N CYS A 167 5.83 -3.68 -14.14
CA CYS A 167 4.64 -4.24 -13.53
C CYS A 167 3.57 -4.52 -14.60
N GLU A 168 3.01 -5.71 -14.56
CA GLU A 168 1.93 -6.18 -15.44
C GLU A 168 0.73 -6.57 -14.60
N HIS A 169 -0.47 -6.30 -15.10
CA HIS A 169 -1.69 -6.67 -14.39
C HIS A 169 -1.80 -8.20 -14.31
N ILE A 170 -2.18 -8.70 -13.13
CA ILE A 170 -2.36 -10.13 -12.91
C ILE A 170 -3.65 -10.58 -13.60
N PRO A 171 -3.61 -11.63 -14.45
CA PRO A 171 -4.82 -12.13 -15.09
C PRO A 171 -5.93 -12.44 -14.07
N ASN A 172 -7.15 -11.98 -14.34
CA ASN A 172 -8.33 -12.12 -13.48
C ASN A 172 -8.29 -11.40 -12.13
N ALA A 173 -7.24 -10.61 -11.84
CA ALA A 173 -7.23 -9.76 -10.67
C ALA A 173 -8.18 -8.56 -10.85
N PRO A 174 -8.70 -7.97 -9.76
CA PRO A 174 -9.48 -6.75 -9.85
C PRO A 174 -8.68 -5.63 -10.52
N MET A 175 -9.39 -4.70 -11.15
CA MET A 175 -8.78 -3.51 -11.70
C MET A 175 -8.28 -2.61 -10.58
N ALA A 176 -7.07 -2.06 -10.75
CA ALA A 176 -6.53 -1.11 -9.79
C ALA A 176 -7.44 0.14 -9.74
N PRO A 177 -7.72 0.70 -8.56
CA PRO A 177 -8.57 1.87 -8.43
C PRO A 177 -8.09 3.05 -9.30
N GLY A 178 -9.00 3.62 -10.10
CA GLY A 178 -8.69 4.74 -11.00
C GLY A 178 -7.92 4.37 -12.28
N LEU A 179 -7.64 3.09 -12.51
CA LEU A 179 -7.15 2.57 -13.79
C LEU A 179 -8.35 2.33 -14.72
N GLN A 180 -8.60 3.26 -15.65
CA GLN A 180 -9.62 3.06 -16.67
C GLN A 180 -9.02 2.22 -17.81
N THR A 181 -9.70 1.13 -18.17
CA THR A 181 -9.57 0.53 -19.50
C THR A 181 -10.15 1.54 -20.49
N LYS A 182 -9.32 1.95 -21.46
CA LYS A 182 -9.85 2.62 -22.65
C LYS A 182 -10.70 1.66 -23.46
#